data_AF-A0A359C6A8-F1
#
_entry.id   AF-A0A359C6A8-F1
#
_cell.length_a   1.000
_cell.length_b   1.000
_cell.length_c   1.000
_cell.angle_alpha   90.00
_cell.angle_beta   90.00
_cell.angle_gamma   90.00
#
_symmetry.space_group_name_H-M   'P 1'
#
loop_
_entity.id
_entity.type
_entity.pdbx_description
1 polymer ?
#
loop_
_entity_poly.entity_id
_entity_poly.type
_entity_poly.pdbx_seq_one_letter_code
_entity_poly.pdbx_strand_id
1 'polypeptide(L)'
;FDYGSAAIPPPGKEKLSGLAKVLFERPALKMEIEGHVDTERDREELRNTLFQRKVKAQKLKDTVGKGKAEISVDEVVVTPEEYPKYLKKAYKAEKFSKPRNFLGIAKDIPVPEMEKLMHDNIEVTKDDLRLLALQRAENVSDYLQKEGKVEANRLFLVEPASLAPEKNEKVKDSRVNFRIK
;
A
#
# COMPACT_ATOMS: atom_id res chain seq x y z
N PHE A 1 -0.45 11.42 -0.46
CA PHE A 1 0.04 10.17 0.12
C PHE A 1 1.41 9.85 -0.45
N ASP A 2 2.18 9.04 0.25
CA ASP A 2 3.34 8.41 -0.36
C ASP A 2 2.90 7.30 -1.30
N TYR A 3 3.72 7.00 -2.32
CA TYR A 3 3.38 6.01 -3.32
C TYR A 3 3.23 4.63 -2.67
N GLY A 4 2.23 3.85 -3.11
CA GLY A 4 1.89 2.53 -2.56
C GLY A 4 1.29 2.55 -1.16
N SER A 5 1.16 3.71 -0.52
CA SER A 5 0.71 3.83 0.88
C SER A 5 -0.67 4.49 1.02
N ALA A 6 -1.47 3.97 1.94
CA ALA A 6 -2.71 4.59 2.40
C ALA A 6 -2.56 5.40 3.69
N ALA A 7 -1.36 5.43 4.30
CA ALA A 7 -1.13 6.18 5.52
C ALA A 7 -1.18 7.69 5.26
N ILE A 8 -1.96 8.42 6.06
CA ILE A 8 -2.08 9.89 5.93
C ILE A 8 -0.76 10.53 6.38
N PRO A 9 -0.03 11.21 5.47
CA PRO A 9 1.24 11.85 5.83
C PRO A 9 0.99 13.07 6.74
N PRO A 10 1.98 13.52 7.52
CA PRO A 10 1.81 14.64 8.45
C PRO A 10 1.20 15.92 7.82
N PRO A 11 1.64 16.37 6.63
CA PRO A 11 1.02 17.53 5.97
C PRO A 11 -0.44 17.30 5.57
N GLY A 12 -0.85 16.04 5.38
CA GLY A 12 -2.25 15.68 5.16
C GLY A 12 -3.09 15.87 6.42
N LYS A 13 -2.58 15.46 7.58
CA LYS A 13 -3.27 15.61 8.88
C LYS A 13 -3.55 17.07 9.21
N GLU A 14 -2.60 17.97 8.95
CA GLU A 14 -2.78 19.42 9.13
C GLU A 14 -3.92 19.98 8.26
N LYS A 15 -3.97 19.59 6.98
CA LYS A 15 -5.06 20.00 6.06
C LYS A 15 -6.41 19.47 6.52
N LEU A 16 -6.47 18.22 6.99
CA LEU A 16 -7.70 17.61 7.49
C LEU A 16 -8.19 18.30 8.77
N SER A 17 -7.30 18.78 9.63
CA SER A 17 -7.68 19.57 10.81
C SER A 17 -8.39 20.87 10.41
N GLY A 18 -7.87 21.59 9.41
CA GLY A 18 -8.54 22.76 8.86
C GLY A 18 -9.92 22.45 8.26
N LEU A 19 -10.03 21.32 7.57
CA LEU A 19 -11.28 20.85 6.99
C LEU A 19 -12.33 20.48 8.05
N ALA A 20 -11.90 19.81 9.12
CA ALA A 20 -12.76 19.47 10.26
C ALA A 20 -13.31 20.74 10.94
N LYS A 21 -12.49 21.79 11.09
CA LYS A 21 -12.94 23.09 11.61
C LYS A 21 -14.06 23.69 10.75
N VAL A 22 -13.92 23.69 9.43
CA VAL A 22 -14.96 24.20 8.51
C VAL A 22 -16.25 23.39 8.63
N LEU A 23 -16.16 22.06 8.75
CA LEU A 23 -17.31 21.18 8.93
C LEU A 23 -17.99 21.38 10.28
N PHE A 24 -17.25 21.72 11.33
CA PHE A 24 -17.79 22.09 12.63
C PHE A 24 -18.54 23.43 12.57
N GLU A 25 -17.93 24.46 11.96
CA GLU A 25 -18.54 25.79 11.81
C GLU A 25 -19.78 25.79 10.91
N ARG A 26 -19.89 24.80 10.02
CA ARG A 26 -21.02 24.67 9.08
C ARG A 26 -21.64 23.28 9.14
N PRO A 27 -22.48 22.99 10.16
CA PRO A 27 -23.06 21.66 10.39
C PRO A 27 -23.93 21.14 9.23
N ALA A 28 -24.48 22.04 8.41
CA ALA A 28 -25.29 21.68 7.25
C ALA A 28 -24.48 21.04 6.10
N LEU A 29 -23.16 21.26 6.05
CA LEU A 29 -22.32 20.76 4.97
C LEU A 29 -22.11 19.25 5.08
N LYS A 30 -22.16 18.60 3.92
CA LYS A 30 -21.76 17.20 3.73
C LYS A 30 -20.52 17.14 2.84
N MET A 31 -19.79 16.05 2.93
CA MET A 31 -18.52 15.86 2.25
C MET A 31 -18.45 14.53 1.54
N GLU A 32 -18.20 14.58 0.24
CA GLU A 32 -17.78 13.41 -0.55
C GLU A 32 -16.25 13.33 -0.55
N ILE A 33 -15.73 12.10 -0.41
CA ILE A 33 -14.32 11.78 -0.31
C ILE A 33 -14.00 10.77 -1.40
N GLU A 34 -13.11 11.16 -2.33
CA GLU A 34 -12.71 10.33 -3.47
C GLU A 34 -11.21 10.06 -3.41
N GLY A 35 -10.83 8.80 -3.26
CA GLY A 35 -9.44 8.38 -3.26
C GLY A 35 -8.91 8.19 -4.68
N HIS A 36 -7.65 8.55 -4.89
CA HIS A 36 -6.97 8.42 -6.18
C HIS A 36 -5.57 7.84 -6.02
N VAL A 37 -5.02 7.39 -7.15
CA VAL A 37 -3.68 6.82 -7.27
C VAL A 37 -2.92 7.44 -8.44
N ASP A 38 -1.60 7.50 -8.30
CA ASP A 38 -0.67 7.58 -9.42
C ASP A 38 -0.52 6.16 -9.98
N THR A 39 -1.13 5.87 -11.13
CA THR A 39 -1.23 4.49 -11.63
C THR A 39 0.11 3.82 -11.86
N GLU A 40 1.18 4.57 -12.11
CA GLU A 40 2.50 4.01 -12.37
C GLU A 40 3.31 3.90 -11.08
N ARG A 41 3.42 5.00 -10.33
CA ARG A 41 4.26 5.04 -9.13
C ARG A 41 3.65 4.26 -7.96
N ASP A 42 2.33 4.30 -7.81
CA ASP A 42 1.66 3.45 -6.81
C ASP A 42 1.79 1.97 -7.19
N ARG A 43 1.74 1.63 -8.48
CA ARG A 43 1.91 0.25 -8.93
C ARG A 43 3.33 -0.27 -8.64
N GLU A 44 4.34 0.55 -8.90
CA GLU A 44 5.74 0.22 -8.61
C GLU A 44 5.96 -0.01 -7.11
N GLU A 45 5.47 0.89 -6.25
CA GLU A 45 5.66 0.71 -4.80
C GLU A 45 4.81 -0.41 -4.20
N LEU A 46 3.62 -0.69 -4.75
CA LEU A 46 2.88 -1.90 -4.39
C LEU A 46 3.65 -3.15 -4.78
N ARG A 47 4.29 -3.18 -5.95
CA ARG A 47 5.16 -4.29 -6.37
C ARG A 47 6.32 -4.47 -5.39
N ASN A 48 6.98 -3.38 -5.00
CA ASN A 48 8.05 -3.40 -4.00
C ASN A 48 7.55 -3.93 -2.66
N THR A 49 6.39 -3.48 -2.20
CA THR A 49 5.77 -3.92 -0.96
C THR A 49 5.46 -5.43 -0.99
N LEU A 50 4.86 -5.92 -2.09
CA LEU A 50 4.57 -7.34 -2.27
C LEU A 50 5.85 -8.18 -2.31
N PHE A 51 6.90 -7.70 -2.98
CA PHE A 51 8.22 -8.32 -2.97
C PHE A 51 8.77 -8.45 -1.56
N GLN A 52 8.80 -7.36 -0.80
CA GLN A 52 9.28 -7.36 0.59
C GLN A 52 8.46 -8.28 1.49
N ARG A 53 7.12 -8.29 1.33
CA ARG A 53 6.23 -9.21 2.05
C ARG A 53 6.56 -10.68 1.75
N LYS A 54 6.90 -11.04 0.51
CA LYS A 54 7.32 -12.40 0.16
C LYS A 54 8.59 -12.82 0.89
N VAL A 55 9.57 -11.92 1.02
CA VAL A 55 10.82 -12.16 1.79
C VAL A 55 10.52 -12.28 3.29
N LYS A 56 9.81 -11.30 3.85
CA LYS A 56 9.40 -11.27 5.27
C LYS A 56 8.58 -12.49 5.67
N ALA A 57 7.71 -12.98 4.79
CA ALA A 57 6.91 -14.18 5.05
C ALA A 57 7.77 -15.43 5.22
N GLN A 58 8.95 -15.53 4.58
CA GLN A 58 9.86 -16.65 4.82
C GLN A 58 10.52 -16.57 6.19
N LYS A 59 10.86 -15.36 6.64
CA LYS A 59 11.35 -15.16 8.01
C LYS A 59 10.28 -15.51 9.02
N LEU A 60 9.05 -15.04 8.83
CA LEU A 60 7.93 -15.36 9.72
C LEU A 60 7.71 -16.87 9.83
N LYS A 61 7.74 -17.60 8.71
CA LYS A 61 7.61 -19.08 8.70
C LYS A 61 8.72 -19.79 9.47
N ASP A 62 9.94 -19.26 9.43
CA ASP A 62 11.08 -19.82 10.17
C ASP A 62 11.02 -19.51 11.67
N THR A 63 10.45 -18.36 12.06
CA THR A 63 10.45 -17.88 13.46
C THR A 63 9.20 -18.25 14.24
N VAL A 64 8.06 -18.44 13.58
CA VAL A 64 6.81 -18.86 14.22
C VAL A 64 6.82 -20.38 14.43
N GLY A 65 7.28 -20.80 15.60
CA GLY A 65 6.87 -22.08 16.19
C GLY A 65 5.38 -22.03 16.55
N LYS A 66 4.69 -23.18 16.57
CA LYS A 66 3.22 -23.38 16.70
C LYS A 66 2.55 -22.79 17.99
N GLY A 67 2.79 -21.54 18.37
CA GLY A 67 2.20 -20.98 19.59
C GLY A 67 2.59 -19.55 19.99
N LYS A 68 3.14 -18.71 19.10
CA LYS A 68 3.28 -17.27 19.37
C LYS A 68 2.24 -16.48 18.58
N ALA A 69 1.75 -15.40 19.20
CA ALA A 69 0.77 -14.47 18.66
C ALA A 69 1.00 -14.17 17.17
N GLU A 70 -0.08 -13.97 16.42
CA GLU A 70 -0.09 -13.67 14.99
C GLU A 70 0.65 -12.34 14.70
N ILE A 71 1.98 -12.38 14.64
CA ILE A 71 2.78 -11.24 14.17
C ILE A 71 2.45 -11.04 12.70
N SER A 72 2.00 -9.82 12.35
CA SER A 72 1.74 -9.47 10.95
C SER A 72 3.04 -9.56 10.14
N VAL A 73 2.95 -10.08 8.92
CA VAL A 73 4.11 -10.14 7.99
C VAL A 73 4.74 -8.75 7.81
N ASP A 74 3.95 -7.68 7.89
CA ASP A 74 4.45 -6.32 7.70
C ASP A 74 5.39 -5.85 8.82
N GLU A 75 5.19 -6.35 10.04
CA GLU A 75 5.99 -6.03 11.23
C GLU A 75 7.31 -6.81 11.29
N VAL A 76 7.46 -7.84 10.46
CA VAL A 76 8.68 -8.63 10.41
C VAL A 76 9.81 -7.80 9.82
N VAL A 77 10.88 -7.64 10.59
CA VAL A 77 12.13 -7.00 10.15
C VAL A 77 13.09 -8.07 9.66
N VAL A 78 13.61 -7.94 8.45
CA VAL A 78 14.70 -8.78 7.92
C VAL A 78 15.96 -7.93 7.90
N THR A 79 17.01 -8.35 8.62
CA THR A 79 18.26 -7.57 8.66
C THR A 79 19.09 -7.77 7.40
N PRO A 80 20.04 -6.87 7.08
CA PRO A 80 20.92 -7.03 5.91
C PRO A 80 21.67 -8.37 5.88
N GLU A 81 22.09 -8.88 7.04
CA GLU A 81 22.81 -10.15 7.17
C GLU A 81 21.92 -11.36 6.87
N GLU A 82 20.64 -11.25 7.19
CA GLU A 82 19.65 -12.31 6.96
C GLU A 82 19.00 -12.24 5.57
N TYR A 83 19.04 -11.07 4.93
CA TYR A 83 18.32 -10.80 3.69
C TYR A 83 18.64 -11.80 2.58
N PRO A 84 19.90 -12.13 2.24
CA PRO A 84 20.19 -13.10 1.19
C PRO A 84 19.58 -14.49 1.44
N LYS A 85 19.53 -14.92 2.71
CA LYS A 85 18.94 -16.20 3.12
C LYS A 85 17.43 -16.22 2.85
N TYR A 86 16.70 -15.20 3.29
CA TYR A 86 15.25 -15.15 3.15
C TYR A 86 14.82 -14.81 1.71
N LEU A 87 15.59 -13.99 0.99
CA LEU A 87 15.39 -13.76 -0.43
C LEU A 87 15.48 -15.06 -1.22
N LYS A 88 16.53 -15.87 -0.98
CA LYS A 88 16.70 -17.17 -1.63
C LYS A 88 15.55 -18.13 -1.32
N LYS A 89 15.03 -18.14 -0.09
CA LYS A 89 13.84 -18.92 0.28
C LYS A 89 12.59 -18.43 -0.47
N ALA A 90 12.40 -17.12 -0.56
CA ALA A 90 11.25 -16.54 -1.25
C ALA A 90 11.32 -16.87 -2.74
N TYR A 91 12.46 -16.62 -3.40
CA TYR A 91 12.72 -16.99 -4.79
C TYR A 91 12.45 -18.47 -5.07
N LYS A 92 12.91 -19.38 -4.20
CA LYS A 92 12.65 -20.82 -4.34
C LYS A 92 11.16 -21.17 -4.21
N ALA A 93 10.40 -20.46 -3.37
CA ALA A 93 8.98 -20.68 -3.16
C ALA A 93 8.08 -20.17 -4.30
N GLU A 94 8.57 -19.25 -5.14
CA GLU A 94 7.80 -18.71 -6.27
C GLU A 94 7.48 -19.77 -7.34
N LYS A 95 6.43 -19.56 -8.13
CA LYS A 95 5.96 -20.54 -9.13
C LYS A 95 6.29 -20.17 -10.58
N PHE A 96 6.89 -19.01 -10.83
CA PHE A 96 7.29 -18.60 -12.17
C PHE A 96 8.42 -19.48 -12.74
N SER A 97 8.61 -19.42 -14.06
CA SER A 97 9.65 -20.15 -14.78
C SER A 97 11.05 -19.65 -14.39
N LYS A 98 11.80 -20.47 -13.65
CA LYS A 98 13.15 -20.15 -13.18
C LYS A 98 14.21 -20.78 -14.09
N PRO A 99 15.37 -20.12 -14.29
CA PRO A 99 16.54 -20.79 -14.83
C PRO A 99 16.87 -22.02 -14.00
N ARG A 100 16.95 -23.19 -14.64
CA ARG A 100 17.25 -24.46 -13.98
C ARG A 100 18.66 -24.92 -14.33
N ASN A 101 19.30 -25.58 -13.38
CA ASN A 101 20.54 -26.30 -13.65
C ASN A 101 20.24 -27.63 -14.38
N PHE A 102 21.30 -28.36 -14.75
CA PHE A 102 21.20 -29.66 -15.45
C PHE A 102 20.37 -30.72 -14.69
N LEU A 103 20.16 -30.55 -13.37
CA LEU A 103 19.35 -31.42 -12.51
C LEU A 103 17.88 -30.95 -12.36
N GLY A 104 17.45 -29.92 -13.09
CA GLY A 104 16.08 -29.39 -13.01
C GLY A 104 15.79 -28.55 -11.75
N ILE A 105 16.80 -28.28 -10.93
CA ILE A 105 16.70 -27.45 -9.72
C ILE A 105 16.86 -25.98 -10.12
N ALA A 106 16.07 -25.09 -9.51
CA ALA A 106 16.24 -23.65 -9.70
C ALA A 106 17.69 -23.25 -9.39
N LYS A 107 18.36 -22.63 -10.36
CA LYS A 107 19.76 -22.23 -10.23
C LYS A 107 19.89 -21.24 -9.09
N ASP A 108 20.96 -21.39 -8.30
CA ASP A 108 21.38 -20.38 -7.35
C ASP A 108 22.02 -19.24 -8.16
N ILE A 109 21.28 -18.14 -8.29
CA ILE A 109 21.71 -16.95 -9.04
C ILE A 109 22.07 -15.83 -8.06
N PRO A 110 22.90 -14.86 -8.48
CA PRO A 110 23.22 -13.69 -7.67
C PRO A 110 21.98 -12.97 -7.13
N VAL A 111 22.11 -12.33 -5.96
CA VAL A 111 21.03 -11.55 -5.31
C VAL A 111 20.30 -10.60 -6.27
N PRO A 112 21.00 -9.76 -7.06
CA PRO A 112 20.34 -8.83 -7.98
C PRO A 112 19.51 -9.55 -9.06
N GLU A 113 19.92 -10.75 -9.49
CA GLU A 113 19.16 -11.53 -10.47
C GLU A 113 17.90 -12.15 -9.86
N MET A 114 17.96 -12.62 -8.60
CA MET A 114 16.78 -13.09 -7.87
C MET A 114 15.76 -11.96 -7.69
N GLU A 115 16.21 -10.78 -7.27
CA GLU A 115 15.38 -9.59 -7.12
C GLU A 115 14.69 -9.26 -8.43
N LYS A 116 15.47 -9.10 -9.51
CA LYS A 116 14.93 -8.78 -10.84
C LYS A 116 13.88 -9.79 -11.29
N LEU A 117 14.17 -11.09 -11.23
CA LEU A 117 13.21 -12.12 -11.65
C LEU A 117 11.95 -12.12 -10.80
N MET A 118 12.07 -11.92 -9.49
CA MET A 118 10.88 -11.84 -8.62
C MET A 118 10.06 -10.59 -8.92
N HIS A 119 10.68 -9.42 -9.07
CA HIS A 119 9.99 -8.18 -9.43
C HIS A 119 9.29 -8.27 -10.78
N ASP A 120 9.96 -8.82 -11.80
CA ASP A 120 9.40 -8.99 -13.15
C ASP A 120 8.16 -9.90 -13.17
N ASN A 121 8.02 -10.79 -12.17
CA ASN A 121 6.90 -11.72 -12.05
C ASN A 121 5.88 -11.34 -10.96
N ILE A 122 6.04 -10.18 -10.31
CA ILE A 122 5.01 -9.64 -9.40
C ILE A 122 4.06 -8.76 -10.20
N GLU A 123 2.83 -9.26 -10.32
CA GLU A 123 1.72 -8.54 -10.92
C GLU A 123 1.02 -7.67 -9.86
N VAL A 124 0.75 -6.43 -10.22
CA VAL A 124 -0.10 -5.50 -9.47
C VAL A 124 -1.22 -5.10 -10.42
N THR A 125 -2.42 -5.55 -10.10
CA THR A 125 -3.60 -5.42 -10.93
C THR A 125 -4.22 -4.03 -10.81
N LYS A 126 -5.19 -3.75 -11.68
CA LYS A 126 -6.03 -2.55 -11.55
C LYS A 126 -6.86 -2.57 -10.25
N ASP A 127 -7.27 -3.76 -9.81
CA ASP A 127 -8.08 -3.92 -8.60
C ASP A 127 -7.26 -3.63 -7.33
N ASP A 128 -5.98 -3.99 -7.31
CA ASP A 128 -5.06 -3.62 -6.23
C ASP A 128 -4.93 -2.09 -6.09
N LEU A 129 -4.87 -1.38 -7.22
CA LEU A 129 -4.85 0.08 -7.25
C LEU A 129 -6.18 0.69 -6.81
N ARG A 130 -7.32 0.08 -7.18
CA ARG A 130 -8.64 0.50 -6.70
C ARG A 130 -8.75 0.32 -5.19
N LEU A 131 -8.26 -0.80 -4.66
CA LEU A 131 -8.24 -1.05 -3.22
C LEU A 131 -7.37 -0.01 -2.49
N LEU A 132 -6.20 0.35 -3.04
CA LEU A 132 -5.36 1.41 -2.46
C LEU A 132 -6.07 2.77 -2.44
N ALA A 133 -6.78 3.12 -3.52
CA ALA A 133 -7.58 4.34 -3.59
C ALA A 133 -8.69 4.34 -2.53
N LEU A 134 -9.42 3.23 -2.39
CA LEU A 134 -10.47 3.07 -1.37
C LEU A 134 -9.91 3.22 0.05
N GLN A 135 -8.82 2.51 0.35
CA GLN A 135 -8.16 2.58 1.67
C GLN A 135 -7.72 4.01 2.02
N ARG A 136 -7.27 4.80 1.05
CA ARG A 136 -6.93 6.22 1.27
C ARG A 136 -8.15 7.04 1.66
N ALA A 137 -9.27 6.85 0.97
CA ALA A 137 -10.52 7.55 1.26
C ALA A 137 -11.09 7.14 2.63
N GLU A 138 -11.07 5.83 2.94
CA GLU A 138 -11.45 5.27 4.24
C GLU A 138 -10.61 5.85 5.37
N ASN A 139 -9.28 5.81 5.26
CA ASN A 139 -8.39 6.34 6.28
C ASN A 139 -8.64 7.83 6.55
N VAL A 140 -8.93 8.61 5.51
CA VAL A 140 -9.28 10.03 5.64
C VAL A 140 -10.62 10.21 6.33
N SER A 141 -11.64 9.43 5.97
CA SER A 141 -12.94 9.45 6.62
C SER A 141 -12.82 9.09 8.11
N ASP A 142 -12.10 8.01 8.41
CA ASP A 142 -11.79 7.58 9.76
C ASP A 142 -11.10 8.66 10.58
N TYR A 143 -10.13 9.37 9.99
CA TYR A 143 -9.44 10.47 10.64
C TYR A 143 -10.40 11.64 10.94
N LEU A 144 -11.23 12.05 9.99
CA LEU A 144 -12.21 13.13 10.19
C LEU A 144 -13.25 12.78 11.26
N GLN A 145 -13.65 11.51 11.38
CA GLN A 145 -14.54 11.05 12.44
C GLN A 145 -13.86 11.02 13.81
N LYS A 146 -12.69 10.38 13.90
CA LYS A 146 -12.00 10.11 15.17
C LYS A 146 -11.34 11.36 15.74
N GLU A 147 -10.58 12.07 14.92
CA GLU A 147 -9.81 13.26 15.33
C GLU A 147 -10.60 14.54 15.05
N GLY A 148 -11.24 14.64 13.89
CA GLY A 148 -12.04 15.81 13.50
C GLY A 148 -13.41 15.90 14.18
N LYS A 149 -13.86 14.82 14.84
CA LYS A 149 -15.19 14.71 15.48
C LYS A 149 -16.36 15.01 14.53
N VAL A 150 -16.17 14.79 13.23
CA VAL A 150 -17.22 14.94 12.23
C VAL A 150 -18.15 13.73 12.27
N GLU A 151 -19.46 13.97 12.24
CA GLU A 151 -20.45 12.90 12.26
C GLU A 151 -20.37 12.03 11.00
N ALA A 152 -20.39 10.70 11.16
CA ALA A 152 -20.23 9.74 10.07
C ALA A 152 -21.25 9.92 8.93
N ASN A 153 -22.48 10.32 9.25
CA ASN A 153 -23.55 10.57 8.29
C ASN A 153 -23.32 11.82 7.41
N ARG A 154 -22.22 12.55 7.61
CA ARG A 154 -21.80 13.70 6.81
C ARG A 154 -20.64 13.38 5.87
N LEU A 155 -20.02 12.21 6.00
CA LEU A 155 -18.87 11.78 5.21
C LEU A 155 -19.28 10.64 4.28
N PHE A 156 -19.10 10.85 2.98
CA PHE A 156 -19.52 9.90 1.94
C PHE A 156 -18.32 9.47 1.13
N LEU A 157 -17.99 8.18 1.15
CA LEU A 157 -16.96 7.63 0.28
C LEU A 157 -17.55 7.42 -1.11
N VAL A 158 -16.86 7.93 -2.13
CA VAL A 158 -17.30 7.81 -3.52
C VAL A 158 -16.19 7.17 -4.34
N GLU A 159 -16.55 6.18 -5.15
CA GLU A 159 -15.62 5.60 -6.12
C GLU A 159 -15.37 6.60 -7.25
N PRO A 160 -14.12 6.96 -7.56
CA PRO A 160 -13.85 7.91 -8.60
C PRO A 160 -14.15 7.31 -9.99
N ALA A 161 -14.58 8.14 -10.94
CA ALA A 161 -14.77 7.71 -12.33
C ALA A 161 -13.47 7.19 -12.99
N SER A 162 -12.31 7.64 -12.49
CA SER A 162 -10.98 7.18 -12.89
C SER A 162 -10.06 7.07 -11.67
N LEU A 163 -9.19 6.06 -11.67
CA LEU A 163 -8.18 5.86 -10.63
C LEU A 163 -7.19 7.04 -10.56
N ALA A 164 -6.73 7.52 -11.70
CA ALA A 164 -5.93 8.73 -11.79
C ALA A 164 -6.84 9.96 -11.75
N PRO A 165 -6.50 10.99 -10.96
CA PRO A 165 -7.24 12.24 -10.94
C PRO A 165 -6.85 13.12 -12.13
N GLU A 166 -7.59 14.22 -12.35
CA GLU A 166 -7.15 15.29 -13.26
C GLU A 166 -5.78 15.82 -12.83
N LYS A 167 -4.87 16.05 -13.78
CA LYS A 167 -3.51 16.48 -13.46
C LYS A 167 -3.48 17.83 -12.77
N ASN A 168 -2.63 17.96 -11.75
CA ASN A 168 -2.39 19.22 -11.05
C ASN A 168 -0.93 19.30 -10.63
N GLU A 169 -0.20 20.29 -11.15
CA GLU A 169 1.25 20.41 -10.92
C GLU A 169 1.65 20.66 -9.46
N LYS A 170 0.71 21.12 -8.63
CA LYS A 170 0.97 21.47 -7.22
C LYS A 170 0.80 20.30 -6.26
N VAL A 171 0.21 19.18 -6.71
CA VAL A 171 -0.11 18.03 -5.84
C VAL A 171 0.11 16.71 -6.58
N LYS A 172 0.51 15.67 -5.84
CA LYS A 172 0.64 14.31 -6.39
C LYS A 172 -0.73 13.74 -6.78
N ASP A 173 -0.74 12.83 -7.76
CA ASP A 173 -1.94 12.06 -8.13
C ASP A 173 -2.38 11.07 -7.04
N SER A 174 -1.43 10.57 -6.24
CA SER A 174 -1.68 9.80 -5.03
C SER A 174 -2.28 10.69 -3.93
N ARG A 175 -3.58 10.98 -4.03
CA ARG A 175 -4.30 11.94 -3.18
C ARG A 175 -5.74 11.51 -2.94
N VAL A 176 -6.43 12.30 -2.12
CA VAL A 176 -7.87 12.28 -1.94
C VAL A 176 -8.41 13.64 -2.34
N ASN A 177 -9.51 13.65 -3.09
CA ASN A 177 -10.25 14.85 -3.46
C ASN A 177 -11.52 14.94 -2.60
N PHE A 178 -11.94 16.17 -2.30
CA PHE A 178 -13.13 16.45 -1.51
C PHE A 178 -14.13 17.24 -2.33
N ARG A 179 -15.42 16.93 -2.20
CA ARG A 179 -16.50 17.76 -2.72
C ARG A 179 -17.48 18.07 -1.60
N ILE A 180 -17.83 19.34 -1.46
CA ILE A 180 -18.82 19.79 -0.50
C ILE A 180 -20.20 19.74 -1.15
N LYS A 181 -21.18 19.26 -0.40
CA LYS A 181 -22.60 19.29 -0.74
C LYS A 181 -23.37 20.12 0.29
#